data_AF-A0A939CFZ2-F1
#
_entry.id   AF-A0A939CFZ2-F1
#
_cell.length_a   1.000
_cell.length_b   1.000
_cell.length_c   1.000
_cell.angle_alpha   90.00
_cell.angle_beta   90.00
_cell.angle_gamma   90.00
#
_symmetry.space_group_name_H-M   'P 1'
#
loop_
_entity.id
_entity.type
_entity.pdbx_description
1 polymer ?
#
loop_
_entity_poly.entity_id
_entity_poly.type
_entity_poly.pdbx_seq_one_letter_code
_entity_poly.pdbx_strand_id
1 'polypeptide(L)'
;MRIKQRSLCNALNDLSVECNICATSGQNWHFTGHQFRHTVGTSMINSGVPQHIVQRYLGHESPEMTMVYAHIHDKTLRKEIEKYHESKVVNFQGETAELDETVLSSNDDLQWFKKNVQARALEHGYCARPRVLGDCDIPGFDGCYNCPHWRTNKNFLPILKDTLERTNNVLKKAQGCGWQLQVHKNTPIKENLEKVIKTLEADND
;
A
#
# COMPACT_ATOMS: atom_id res chain seq x y z
N MET A 1 -17.26 12.92 43.33
CA MET A 1 -17.84 11.58 43.45
C MET A 1 -16.85 10.57 42.88
N ARG A 2 -16.16 9.78 43.72
CA ARG A 2 -15.22 8.73 43.27
C ARG A 2 -16.03 7.48 42.91
N ILE A 3 -16.28 7.26 41.62
CA ILE A 3 -16.83 5.98 41.14
C ILE A 3 -15.71 4.95 41.24
N LYS A 4 -15.91 3.88 42.02
CA LYS A 4 -14.92 2.79 42.12
C LYS A 4 -14.87 2.04 40.78
N GLN A 5 -13.70 1.55 40.37
CA GLN A 5 -13.51 0.80 39.11
C GLN A 5 -14.49 -0.39 38.96
N ARG A 6 -14.75 -1.11 40.07
CA ARG A 6 -15.77 -2.17 40.12
C ARG A 6 -17.17 -1.66 39.77
N SER A 7 -17.53 -0.44 40.18
CA SER A 7 -18.85 0.13 39.92
C SER A 7 -19.10 0.39 38.43
N LEU A 8 -18.09 0.81 37.68
CA LEU A 8 -18.22 1.04 36.23
C LEU A 8 -18.31 -0.27 35.46
N CYS A 9 -17.39 -1.23 35.72
CA CYS A 9 -17.41 -2.50 35.01
C CYS A 9 -18.67 -3.30 35.35
N ASN A 10 -19.15 -3.26 36.60
CA ASN A 10 -20.40 -3.92 36.97
C ASN A 10 -21.59 -3.32 36.20
N ALA A 11 -21.73 -1.98 36.19
CA ALA A 11 -22.81 -1.33 35.44
C ALA A 11 -22.77 -1.65 33.94
N LEU A 12 -21.58 -1.73 33.33
CA LEU A 12 -21.44 -2.12 31.92
C LEU A 12 -21.80 -3.59 31.67
N ASN A 13 -21.56 -4.48 32.64
CA ASN A 13 -21.93 -5.88 32.55
C ASN A 13 -23.44 -6.08 32.80
N ASP A 14 -24.05 -5.28 33.68
CA ASP A 14 -25.49 -5.28 33.87
C ASP A 14 -26.18 -4.82 32.57
N LEU A 15 -25.66 -3.76 31.94
CA LEU A 15 -26.11 -3.28 30.63
C LEU A 15 -25.95 -4.33 29.53
N SER A 16 -24.90 -5.16 29.58
CA SER A 16 -24.69 -6.20 28.57
C SER A 16 -25.78 -7.27 28.62
N VAL A 17 -26.31 -7.56 29.81
CA VAL A 17 -27.46 -8.44 30.01
C VAL A 17 -28.75 -7.76 29.57
N GLU A 18 -29.01 -6.54 30.04
CA GLU A 18 -30.26 -5.81 29.73
C GLU A 18 -30.44 -5.55 28.23
N CYS A 19 -29.36 -5.22 27.53
CA CYS A 19 -29.38 -4.92 26.10
C CYS A 19 -29.03 -6.12 25.20
N ASN A 20 -28.84 -7.32 25.76
CA ASN A 20 -28.41 -8.52 25.02
C ASN A 20 -27.16 -8.27 24.15
N ILE A 21 -26.15 -7.61 24.72
CA ILE A 21 -24.87 -7.39 24.06
C ILE A 21 -24.07 -8.69 24.13
N CYS A 22 -24.08 -9.46 23.05
CA CYS A 22 -23.44 -10.77 23.01
C CYS A 22 -22.16 -10.78 22.17
N ALA A 23 -21.24 -11.68 22.53
CA ALA A 23 -20.16 -12.12 21.66
C ALA A 23 -20.71 -12.88 20.44
N THR A 24 -19.85 -13.12 19.46
CA THR A 24 -20.19 -13.91 18.25
C THR A 24 -20.64 -15.34 18.56
N SER A 25 -20.30 -15.87 19.75
CA SER A 25 -20.76 -17.17 20.25
C SER A 25 -22.19 -17.15 20.82
N GLY A 26 -22.84 -15.99 20.88
CA GLY A 26 -24.17 -15.81 21.48
C GLY A 26 -24.18 -15.66 23.01
N GLN A 27 -23.02 -15.70 23.67
CA GLN A 27 -22.90 -15.45 25.11
C GLN A 27 -22.82 -13.95 25.42
N ASN A 28 -23.41 -13.52 26.55
CA ASN A 28 -23.34 -12.12 27.00
C ASN A 28 -21.89 -11.64 27.14
N TRP A 29 -21.61 -10.44 26.64
CA TRP A 29 -20.28 -9.86 26.64
C TRP A 29 -19.86 -9.43 28.03
N HIS A 30 -18.64 -9.80 28.44
CA HIS A 30 -18.05 -9.40 29.71
C HIS A 30 -17.04 -8.26 29.52
N PHE A 31 -17.39 -7.07 30.04
CA PHE A 31 -16.56 -5.88 30.01
C PHE A 31 -15.54 -5.84 31.16
N THR A 32 -14.28 -5.54 30.83
CA THR A 32 -13.19 -5.32 31.78
C THR A 32 -12.47 -4.00 31.50
N GLY A 33 -11.93 -3.37 32.54
CA GLY A 33 -11.17 -2.12 32.42
C GLY A 33 -9.95 -2.23 31.48
N HIS A 34 -9.33 -3.42 31.41
CA HIS A 34 -8.15 -3.63 30.58
C HIS A 34 -8.47 -3.58 29.08
N GLN A 35 -9.68 -3.97 28.67
CA GLN A 35 -10.10 -3.89 27.26
C GLN A 35 -10.06 -2.45 26.75
N PHE A 36 -10.59 -1.50 27.53
CA PHE A 36 -10.55 -0.08 27.17
C PHE A 36 -9.12 0.45 27.04
N ARG A 37 -8.24 0.06 27.97
CA ARG A 37 -6.81 0.40 27.91
C ARG A 37 -6.15 -0.15 26.65
N HIS A 38 -6.49 -1.39 26.26
CA HIS A 38 -6.03 -1.99 25.02
C HIS A 38 -6.55 -1.25 23.79
N THR A 39 -7.82 -0.87 23.76
CA THR A 39 -8.40 -0.10 22.65
C THR A 39 -7.69 1.24 22.47
N VAL A 40 -7.45 1.98 23.55
CA VAL A 40 -6.74 3.27 23.49
C VAL A 40 -5.29 3.08 23.04
N GLY A 41 -4.55 2.15 23.65
CA GLY A 41 -3.16 1.88 23.27
C GLY A 41 -3.00 1.46 21.81
N THR A 42 -3.89 0.60 21.34
CA THR A 42 -3.92 0.16 19.93
C THR A 42 -4.22 1.32 18.99
N SER A 43 -5.22 2.15 19.33
CA SER A 43 -5.59 3.30 18.50
C SER A 43 -4.45 4.30 18.37
N MET A 44 -3.77 4.65 19.47
CA MET A 44 -2.66 5.60 19.44
C MET A 44 -1.51 5.09 18.57
N ILE A 45 -1.18 3.82 18.71
CA ILE A 45 -0.13 3.17 17.93
C ILE A 45 -0.51 3.14 16.44
N ASN A 46 -1.73 2.74 16.10
CA ASN A 46 -2.21 2.73 14.71
C ASN A 46 -2.30 4.13 14.08
N SER A 47 -2.45 5.18 14.88
CA SER A 47 -2.38 6.58 14.42
C SER A 47 -0.93 7.11 14.32
N GLY A 48 0.07 6.26 14.48
CA GLY A 48 1.49 6.62 14.32
C GLY A 48 2.11 7.31 15.54
N VAL A 49 1.44 7.28 16.71
CA VAL A 49 2.03 7.84 17.93
C VAL A 49 3.24 6.99 18.35
N PRO A 50 4.42 7.59 18.60
CA PRO A 50 5.61 6.82 18.96
C PRO A 50 5.42 5.95 20.21
N GLN A 51 5.95 4.72 20.19
CA GLN A 51 5.75 3.71 21.24
C GLN A 51 6.13 4.20 22.65
N HIS A 52 7.24 4.94 22.79
CA HIS A 52 7.68 5.49 24.08
C HIS A 52 6.71 6.56 24.63
N ILE A 53 5.96 7.25 23.76
CA ILE A 53 4.90 8.19 24.17
C ILE A 53 3.67 7.42 24.65
N VAL A 54 3.28 6.36 23.94
CA VAL A 54 2.17 5.48 24.35
C VAL A 54 2.49 4.78 25.68
N GLN A 55 3.73 4.34 25.88
CA GLN A 55 4.21 3.77 27.13
C GLN A 55 4.01 4.73 28.30
N ARG A 56 4.44 5.99 28.15
CA ARG A 56 4.28 7.03 29.18
C ARG A 56 2.81 7.38 29.41
N TYR A 57 2.03 7.49 28.35
CA TYR A 57 0.61 7.84 28.41
C TYR A 57 -0.21 6.77 29.17
N LEU A 58 0.07 5.50 28.91
CA LEU A 58 -0.59 4.39 29.60
C LEU A 58 0.02 4.15 31.00
N GLY A 59 1.22 4.66 31.28
CA GLY A 59 1.93 4.42 32.52
C GLY A 59 2.45 2.98 32.62
N HIS A 60 3.04 2.47 31.54
CA HIS A 60 3.72 1.17 31.55
C HIS A 60 5.12 1.28 32.16
N GLU A 61 5.38 0.45 33.15
CA GLU A 61 6.67 0.33 33.83
C GLU A 61 7.79 -0.18 32.92
N SER A 62 7.45 -0.90 31.84
CA SER A 62 8.41 -1.51 30.93
C SER A 62 7.99 -1.36 29.45
N PRO A 63 8.95 -1.29 28.51
CA PRO A 63 8.66 -1.24 27.08
C PRO A 63 7.91 -2.49 26.57
N GLU A 64 8.16 -3.66 27.16
CA GLU A 64 7.58 -4.95 26.77
C GLU A 64 6.04 -4.95 26.90
N MET A 65 5.49 -4.28 27.91
CA MET A 65 4.04 -4.11 28.05
C MET A 65 3.44 -3.30 26.89
N THR A 66 4.21 -2.42 26.26
CA THR A 66 3.79 -1.62 25.11
C THR A 66 4.05 -2.35 23.79
N MET A 67 5.02 -3.28 23.74
CA MET A 67 5.36 -4.08 22.56
C MET A 67 4.17 -4.88 22.00
N VAL A 68 3.21 -5.26 22.85
CA VAL A 68 1.98 -5.94 22.44
C VAL A 68 1.24 -5.15 21.33
N TYR A 69 1.31 -3.81 21.34
CA TYR A 69 0.69 -2.99 20.31
C TYR A 69 1.54 -2.85 19.04
N ALA A 70 2.86 -3.01 19.12
CA ALA A 70 3.75 -2.90 17.96
C ALA A 70 3.41 -3.96 16.91
N HIS A 71 3.16 -5.21 17.33
CA HIS A 71 2.68 -6.26 16.43
C HIS A 71 1.33 -5.95 15.76
N ILE A 72 0.47 -5.17 16.42
CA ILE A 72 -0.82 -4.75 15.86
C ILE A 72 -0.62 -3.65 14.81
N HIS A 73 0.25 -2.68 15.09
CA HIS A 73 0.66 -1.66 14.11
C HIS A 73 1.18 -2.30 12.83
N ASP A 74 2.09 -3.28 12.96
CA ASP A 74 2.69 -3.95 11.80
C ASP A 74 1.63 -4.66 10.96
N LYS A 75 0.65 -5.32 11.60
CA LYS A 75 -0.48 -5.93 10.90
C LYS A 75 -1.38 -4.89 10.22
N THR A 76 -1.65 -3.76 10.87
CA THR A 76 -2.46 -2.68 10.29
C THR A 76 -1.73 -2.01 9.14
N LEU A 77 -0.45 -1.70 9.30
CA LEU A 77 0.43 -1.19 8.24
C LEU A 77 0.46 -2.16 7.06
N ARG A 78 0.62 -3.47 7.33
CA ARG A 78 0.55 -4.51 6.31
C ARG A 78 -0.78 -4.48 5.56
N LYS A 79 -1.92 -4.42 6.26
CA LYS A 79 -3.24 -4.30 5.63
C LYS A 79 -3.42 -3.03 4.81
N GLU A 80 -2.91 -1.90 5.26
CA GLU A 80 -3.00 -0.63 4.52
C GLU A 80 -2.07 -0.63 3.29
N ILE A 81 -0.89 -1.24 3.41
CA ILE A 81 0.00 -1.55 2.28
C ILE A 81 -0.73 -2.49 1.32
N GLU A 82 -1.28 -3.61 1.78
CA GLU A 82 -2.05 -4.56 0.97
C GLU A 82 -3.22 -3.87 0.25
N LYS A 83 -4.00 -3.00 0.91
CA LYS A 83 -5.05 -2.19 0.26
C LYS A 83 -4.50 -1.24 -0.81
N TYR A 84 -3.37 -0.59 -0.55
CA TYR A 84 -2.70 0.26 -1.54
C TYR A 84 -2.14 -0.56 -2.72
N HIS A 85 -1.80 -1.82 -2.46
CA HIS A 85 -1.22 -2.78 -3.39
C HIS A 85 -2.24 -3.82 -3.91
N GLU A 86 -3.54 -3.69 -3.64
CA GLU A 86 -4.62 -4.54 -4.19
C GLU A 86 -4.59 -4.54 -5.72
N SER A 87 -3.98 -3.51 -6.32
CA SER A 87 -3.59 -3.51 -7.72
C SER A 87 -2.20 -4.13 -7.91
N LYS A 88 -2.17 -5.38 -8.40
CA LYS A 88 -1.01 -6.04 -9.01
C LYS A 88 -0.13 -5.03 -9.75
N VAL A 89 1.13 -4.94 -9.36
CA VAL A 89 2.10 -4.04 -9.98
C VAL A 89 2.74 -4.74 -11.17
N VAL A 90 2.74 -4.08 -12.32
CA VAL A 90 3.32 -4.59 -13.56
C VAL A 90 4.60 -3.81 -13.87
N ASN A 91 5.65 -4.53 -14.23
CA ASN A 91 6.92 -3.94 -14.64
C ASN A 91 6.89 -3.54 -16.13
N PHE A 92 7.96 -2.89 -16.59
CA PHE A 92 8.13 -2.52 -18.00
C PHE A 92 8.25 -3.72 -18.97
N GLN A 93 8.27 -4.97 -18.51
CA GLN A 93 8.24 -6.15 -19.38
C GLN A 93 6.82 -6.74 -19.49
N GLY A 94 5.83 -6.17 -18.79
CA GLY A 94 4.49 -6.72 -18.70
C GLY A 94 4.38 -7.85 -17.69
N GLU A 95 5.40 -8.06 -16.86
CA GLU A 95 5.42 -9.11 -15.84
C GLU A 95 4.89 -8.58 -14.52
N THR A 96 4.22 -9.46 -13.79
CA THR A 96 3.59 -9.14 -12.52
C THR A 96 4.64 -9.27 -11.43
N ALA A 97 4.99 -8.15 -10.81
CA ALA A 97 5.80 -8.18 -9.61
C ALA A 97 4.86 -8.52 -8.45
N GLU A 98 4.76 -9.79 -8.08
CA GLU A 98 4.21 -10.16 -6.79
C GLU A 98 5.13 -9.58 -5.71
N LEU A 99 4.55 -8.83 -4.78
CA LEU A 99 5.23 -8.50 -3.54
C LEU A 99 5.42 -9.82 -2.80
N ASP A 100 6.59 -10.44 -2.96
CA ASP A 100 6.89 -11.73 -2.37
C ASP A 100 6.58 -11.70 -0.86
N GLU A 101 5.69 -12.60 -0.43
CA GLU A 101 5.19 -12.74 0.93
C GLU A 101 6.33 -12.93 1.95
N THR A 102 7.47 -13.46 1.51
CA THR A 102 8.65 -13.65 2.35
C THR A 102 9.44 -12.36 2.60
N VAL A 103 9.34 -11.37 1.72
CA VAL A 103 10.07 -10.09 1.77
C VAL A 103 9.44 -9.11 2.77
N LEU A 104 8.21 -9.36 3.21
CA LEU A 104 7.53 -8.57 4.27
C LEU A 104 7.77 -9.13 5.69
N SER A 105 8.48 -10.25 5.81
CA SER A 105 8.65 -10.96 7.09
C SER A 105 9.89 -10.53 7.88
N SER A 106 10.85 -9.86 7.24
CA SER A 106 12.06 -9.34 7.90
C SER A 106 11.97 -7.82 8.07
N ASN A 107 12.31 -7.32 9.26
CA ASN A 107 12.37 -5.88 9.55
C ASN A 107 13.38 -5.14 8.65
N ASP A 108 14.36 -5.87 8.11
CA ASP A 108 15.39 -5.34 7.22
C ASP A 108 14.86 -5.11 5.80
N ASP A 109 13.87 -5.88 5.35
CA ASP A 109 13.34 -5.79 4.00
C ASP A 109 12.20 -4.77 3.87
N LEU A 110 11.44 -4.50 4.94
CA LEU A 110 10.57 -3.32 4.99
C LEU A 110 11.38 -2.01 5.02
N GLN A 111 12.56 -2.03 5.65
CA GLN A 111 13.55 -0.95 5.58
C GLN A 111 14.18 -0.85 4.19
N TRP A 112 14.49 -1.99 3.55
CA TRP A 112 14.94 -2.04 2.16
C TRP A 112 13.86 -1.49 1.21
N PHE A 113 12.59 -1.86 1.37
CA PHE A 113 11.48 -1.38 0.57
C PHE A 113 11.24 0.12 0.80
N LYS A 114 11.20 0.60 2.05
CA LYS A 114 11.13 2.04 2.37
C LYS A 114 12.35 2.84 1.87
N LYS A 115 13.54 2.23 1.77
CA LYS A 115 14.76 2.87 1.24
C LYS A 115 14.88 2.83 -0.27
N ASN A 116 14.38 1.78 -0.93
CA ASN A 116 14.54 1.53 -2.37
C ASN A 116 13.29 1.87 -3.19
N VAL A 117 12.13 1.98 -2.56
CA VAL A 117 10.94 2.62 -3.13
C VAL A 117 11.07 4.13 -2.90
N GLN A 118 11.99 4.76 -3.63
CA GLN A 118 11.71 6.11 -4.09
C GLN A 118 10.67 6.01 -5.21
N ALA A 119 9.42 5.64 -4.87
CA ALA A 119 8.31 5.76 -5.80
C ALA A 119 8.07 7.24 -6.07
N ARG A 120 8.92 7.85 -6.90
CA ARG A 120 8.61 9.14 -7.49
C ARG A 120 7.35 8.89 -8.32
N ALA A 121 6.27 9.56 -7.94
CA ALA A 121 5.03 9.52 -8.70
C ALA A 121 5.28 10.06 -10.11
N LEU A 122 4.81 9.31 -11.09
CA LEU A 122 4.69 9.72 -12.49
C LEU A 122 3.18 9.78 -12.79
N GLU A 123 2.75 10.50 -13.82
CA GLU A 123 1.32 10.49 -14.16
C GLU A 123 0.82 9.12 -14.64
N HIS A 124 1.72 8.27 -15.13
CA HIS A 124 1.42 6.96 -15.71
C HIS A 124 1.98 5.79 -14.89
N GLY A 125 2.38 6.03 -13.63
CA GLY A 125 2.87 4.99 -12.72
C GLY A 125 3.84 5.52 -11.68
N TYR A 126 4.85 4.71 -11.38
CA TYR A 126 5.87 4.98 -10.38
C TYR A 126 7.25 4.68 -10.94
N CYS A 127 8.24 5.48 -10.53
CA CYS A 127 9.64 5.16 -10.73
C CYS A 127 10.14 4.34 -9.54
N ALA A 128 10.71 3.16 -9.76
CA ALA A 128 11.35 2.31 -8.74
C ALA A 128 12.88 2.35 -8.85
N ARG A 129 13.45 3.49 -9.29
CA ARG A 129 14.90 3.63 -9.44
C ARG A 129 15.55 3.67 -8.05
N PRO A 130 16.54 2.80 -7.77
CA PRO A 130 17.29 2.87 -6.53
C PRO A 130 18.04 4.19 -6.37
N ARG A 131 17.99 4.78 -5.16
CA ARG A 131 18.74 6.01 -4.79
C ARG A 131 20.23 5.94 -5.12
N VAL A 132 20.82 4.74 -4.98
CA VAL A 132 22.25 4.50 -5.20
C VAL A 132 22.68 4.72 -6.65
N LEU A 133 21.75 4.70 -7.61
CA LEU A 133 22.03 4.95 -9.02
C LEU A 133 22.02 6.45 -9.38
N GLY A 134 21.80 7.33 -8.40
CA GLY A 134 21.76 8.78 -8.62
C GLY A 134 20.60 9.23 -9.51
N ASP A 135 20.73 10.45 -10.04
CA ASP A 135 19.67 11.10 -10.82
C ASP A 135 19.33 10.35 -12.12
N CYS A 136 18.10 10.58 -12.60
CA CYS A 136 17.61 10.00 -13.85
C CYS A 136 18.15 10.79 -15.04
N ASP A 137 18.71 10.08 -16.01
CA ASP A 137 19.25 10.60 -17.26
C ASP A 137 18.32 10.37 -18.46
N ILE A 138 17.17 9.70 -18.26
CA ILE A 138 16.19 9.46 -19.32
C ILE A 138 15.53 10.78 -19.73
N PRO A 139 15.73 11.24 -20.98
CA PRO A 139 15.20 12.52 -21.42
C PRO A 139 13.73 12.38 -21.84
N GLY A 140 12.89 13.26 -21.30
CA GLY A 140 11.50 13.40 -21.70
C GLY A 140 10.52 12.41 -21.04
N PHE A 141 9.24 12.75 -21.17
CA PHE A 141 8.12 12.11 -20.51
C PHE A 141 7.87 10.65 -20.96
N ASP A 142 8.11 10.37 -22.25
CA ASP A 142 7.77 9.08 -22.87
C ASP A 142 8.86 8.00 -22.69
N GLY A 143 10.04 8.38 -22.21
CA GLY A 143 11.15 7.43 -21.99
C GLY A 143 10.86 6.42 -20.87
N CYS A 144 9.93 6.76 -19.97
CA CYS A 144 9.57 5.91 -18.84
C CYS A 144 8.85 4.62 -19.28
N TYR A 145 8.08 4.65 -20.38
CA TYR A 145 7.35 3.46 -20.84
C TYR A 145 8.25 2.28 -21.15
N ASN A 146 9.53 2.50 -21.48
CA ASN A 146 10.50 1.43 -21.74
C ASN A 146 11.61 1.35 -20.68
N CYS A 147 11.45 2.05 -19.55
CA CYS A 147 12.46 2.12 -18.51
C CYS A 147 12.38 0.89 -17.58
N PRO A 148 13.51 0.21 -17.28
CA PRO A 148 13.55 -0.91 -16.35
C PRO A 148 13.03 -0.61 -14.93
N HIS A 149 13.04 0.66 -14.55
CA HIS A 149 12.57 1.13 -13.25
C HIS A 149 11.09 1.51 -13.24
N TRP A 150 10.41 1.55 -14.39
CA TRP A 150 9.00 1.91 -14.43
C TRP A 150 8.11 0.78 -13.89
N ARG A 151 7.15 1.17 -13.07
CA ARG A 151 6.14 0.29 -12.45
C ARG A 151 4.79 0.94 -12.61
N THR A 152 3.75 0.17 -12.91
CA THR A 152 2.38 0.68 -13.01
C THR A 152 1.38 -0.33 -12.46
N ASN A 153 0.12 0.06 -12.37
CA ASN A 153 -0.95 -0.78 -11.81
C ASN A 153 -2.30 -0.40 -12.43
N LYS A 154 -3.37 -1.11 -12.03
CA LYS A 154 -4.72 -0.91 -12.56
C LYS A 154 -5.25 0.54 -12.45
N ASN A 155 -4.79 1.33 -11.47
CA ASN A 155 -5.23 2.72 -11.31
C ASN A 155 -4.82 3.62 -12.48
N PHE A 156 -3.75 3.25 -13.20
CA PHE A 156 -3.28 3.99 -14.37
C PHE A 156 -3.85 3.48 -15.69
N LEU A 157 -4.69 2.43 -15.69
CA LEU A 157 -5.22 1.84 -16.91
C LEU A 157 -5.89 2.87 -17.86
N PRO A 158 -6.68 3.86 -17.37
CA PRO A 158 -7.26 4.89 -18.25
C PRO A 158 -6.19 5.71 -18.99
N ILE A 159 -5.13 6.15 -18.29
CA ILE A 159 -4.08 6.96 -18.90
C ILE A 159 -3.19 6.13 -19.84
N LEU A 160 -2.95 4.84 -19.53
CA LEU A 160 -2.21 3.94 -20.41
C LEU A 160 -2.95 3.70 -21.73
N LYS A 161 -4.27 3.50 -21.68
CA LYS A 161 -5.10 3.34 -22.88
C LYS A 161 -5.13 4.60 -23.75
N ASP A 162 -5.30 5.76 -23.13
CA ASP A 162 -5.23 7.05 -23.83
C ASP A 162 -3.86 7.25 -24.52
N THR A 163 -2.76 6.98 -23.82
CA THR A 163 -1.43 7.07 -24.43
C THR A 163 -1.26 6.07 -25.59
N LEU A 164 -1.77 4.84 -25.46
CA LEU A 164 -1.72 3.85 -26.53
C LEU A 164 -2.48 4.33 -27.78
N GLU A 165 -3.65 4.92 -27.61
CA GLU A 165 -4.43 5.50 -28.71
C GLU A 165 -3.67 6.63 -29.41
N ARG A 166 -3.13 7.58 -28.64
CA ARG A 166 -2.30 8.68 -29.18
C ARG A 166 -1.07 8.16 -29.93
N THR A 167 -0.40 7.14 -29.39
CA THR A 167 0.77 6.51 -30.01
C THR A 167 0.43 5.85 -31.35
N ASN A 168 -0.70 5.14 -31.41
CA ASN A 168 -1.19 4.54 -32.66
C ASN A 168 -1.51 5.60 -33.72
N ASN A 169 -2.11 6.73 -33.34
CA ASN A 169 -2.39 7.83 -34.26
C ASN A 169 -1.09 8.45 -34.84
N VAL A 170 -0.06 8.62 -34.00
CA VAL A 170 1.26 9.09 -34.45
C VAL A 170 1.89 8.10 -35.43
N LEU A 171 1.87 6.80 -35.12
CA LEU A 171 2.41 5.76 -35.99
C LEU A 171 1.73 5.71 -37.36
N LYS A 172 0.39 5.77 -37.40
CA LYS A 172 -0.38 5.78 -38.65
C LYS A 172 0.02 6.95 -39.55
N LYS A 173 0.15 8.15 -38.97
CA LYS A 173 0.58 9.35 -39.70
C LYS A 173 2.03 9.23 -40.17
N ALA A 174 2.93 8.79 -39.30
CA ALA A 174 4.35 8.66 -39.60
C ALA A 174 4.60 7.65 -40.73
N GLN A 175 3.89 6.52 -40.74
CA GLN A 175 3.96 5.53 -41.82
C GLN A 175 3.45 6.08 -43.15
N GLY A 176 2.32 6.80 -43.14
CA GLY A 176 1.78 7.44 -44.35
C GLY A 176 2.66 8.54 -44.94
N CYS A 177 3.45 9.23 -44.10
CA CYS A 177 4.36 10.30 -44.52
C CYS A 177 5.83 9.86 -44.65
N GLY A 178 6.16 8.57 -44.41
CA GLY A 178 7.54 8.06 -44.48
C GLY A 178 8.48 8.56 -43.38
N TRP A 179 7.95 8.98 -42.22
CA TRP A 179 8.73 9.54 -41.10
C TRP A 179 9.38 8.45 -40.24
N GLN A 180 10.49 7.91 -40.73
CA GLN A 180 11.17 6.75 -40.13
C GLN A 180 11.57 6.95 -38.67
N LEU A 181 12.01 8.15 -38.28
CA LEU A 181 12.42 8.43 -36.89
C LEU A 181 11.25 8.30 -35.91
N GLN A 182 10.08 8.81 -36.27
CA GLN A 182 8.87 8.76 -35.45
C GLN A 182 8.34 7.34 -35.35
N VAL A 183 8.40 6.58 -36.45
CA VAL A 183 8.09 5.14 -36.42
C VAL A 183 9.01 4.43 -35.43
N HIS A 184 10.32 4.60 -35.58
CA HIS A 184 11.32 3.96 -34.72
C HIS A 184 11.14 4.29 -33.23
N LYS A 185 10.83 5.55 -32.90
CA LYS A 185 10.65 5.98 -31.49
C LYS A 185 9.35 5.48 -30.86
N ASN A 186 8.26 5.40 -31.61
CA ASN A 186 6.93 5.12 -31.07
C ASN A 186 6.57 3.62 -31.07
N THR A 187 7.17 2.83 -31.96
CA THR A 187 6.95 1.38 -31.99
C THR A 187 7.23 0.68 -30.65
N PRO A 188 8.40 0.86 -29.98
CA PRO A 188 8.65 0.17 -28.71
C PRO A 188 7.70 0.62 -27.59
N ILE A 189 7.30 1.90 -27.58
CA ILE A 189 6.32 2.42 -26.61
C ILE A 189 4.97 1.71 -26.80
N LYS A 190 4.50 1.62 -28.05
CA LYS A 190 3.26 0.92 -28.38
C LYS A 190 3.32 -0.55 -27.92
N GLU A 191 4.35 -1.27 -28.33
CA GLU A 191 4.52 -2.69 -28.00
C GLU A 191 4.51 -2.91 -26.49
N ASN A 192 5.10 -2.00 -25.73
CA ASN A 192 5.16 -2.15 -24.29
C ASN A 192 3.85 -1.80 -23.58
N LEU A 193 3.17 -0.75 -24.04
CA LEU A 193 1.83 -0.40 -23.56
C LEU A 193 0.85 -1.55 -23.81
N GLU A 194 0.88 -2.18 -24.99
CA GLU A 194 0.03 -3.34 -25.30
C GLU A 194 0.29 -4.52 -24.34
N LYS A 195 1.57 -4.82 -24.05
CA LYS A 195 1.95 -5.87 -23.09
C LYS A 195 1.43 -5.57 -21.69
N VAL A 196 1.71 -4.36 -21.19
CA VAL A 196 1.35 -3.96 -19.82
C VAL A 196 -0.17 -3.88 -19.63
N ILE A 197 -0.90 -3.28 -20.59
CA ILE A 197 -2.36 -3.19 -20.56
C ILE A 197 -2.97 -4.58 -20.56
N LYS A 198 -2.50 -5.48 -21.42
CA LYS A 198 -2.99 -6.87 -21.47
C LYS A 198 -2.83 -7.57 -20.12
N THR A 199 -1.66 -7.43 -19.46
CA THR A 199 -1.42 -8.02 -18.15
C THR A 199 -2.34 -7.43 -17.07
N LEU A 200 -2.61 -6.12 -17.10
CA LEU A 200 -3.50 -5.46 -16.16
C LEU A 200 -4.97 -5.81 -16.37
N GLU A 201 -5.38 -6.13 -17.60
CA GLU A 201 -6.76 -6.51 -17.95
C GLU A 201 -7.08 -7.99 -17.74
N ALA A 202 -6.06 -8.87 -17.77
CA ALA A 202 -6.22 -10.32 -17.61
C ALA A 202 -6.75 -10.76 -16.22
N ASP A 203 -6.85 -9.84 -15.26
CA ASP A 203 -7.38 -10.09 -13.91
C ASP A 203 -8.84 -9.56 -13.74
N ASN A 204 -9.66 -9.60 -14.80
CA ASN A 204 -11.09 -9.26 -14.76
C ASN A 204 -12.02 -10.49 -14.83
N ASP A 205 -11.48 -11.71 -14.79
CA ASP A 205 -12.21 -12.98 -14.69
C ASP A 205 -12.01 -13.65 -13.33
#